data_AF-A0A285BH40-F1
#
_entry.id   AF-A0A285BH40-F1
#
_cell.length_a   1.000
_cell.length_b   1.000
_cell.length_c   1.000
_cell.angle_alpha   90.00
_cell.angle_beta   90.00
_cell.angle_gamma   90.00
#
_symmetry.space_group_name_H-M   'P 1'
#
loop_
_entity.id
_entity.type
_entity.pdbx_description
1 polymer ?
#
loop_
_entity_poly.entity_id
_entity_poly.type
_entity_poly.pdbx_seq_one_letter_code
_entity_poly.pdbx_strand_id
1 'polypeptide(L)'
;MKRPLVFIHGIFGSIFVPTLVGKTWGFGPASYIYEPFIDNLKTLGYTEGKNLFICYYEWWKNIPDCINTLMSKINEAKIKNGVDKVDVICHSMGGLLARSYVQSGFYKNDIDKLIFLATPHYGSANAYYAWEGGAVPPDNDEDFINILLRGFLWAIGKIKGEKNELMIIRNYISSVKDLMPSREYGNYIFKYPIKSNKIIFKNILYMKEQNDFLNDLNNSIDKLYGRVQDIYVFSGNTIYTNKFIQVKESNDDVLWPDGAAIGVVRDDKGDGTVLKKSALGVIGKQYILNVGHGGILNASILYLKEILGLEEAPKLSFFEKIASFISILTDNKVLILERGQKLKKYNVFGKVNWYMGFNESGEYHFQTSDLSAKSIFIHTNKGHFVKTIRPPRRFRSNKLVLFVDRKGNFEIKD
;
A
#
# COMPACT_ATOMS: atom_id res chain seq x y z
N MET A 1 -14.55 30.21 4.70
CA MET A 1 -15.04 28.82 4.75
C MET A 1 -13.86 27.90 4.44
N LYS A 2 -13.61 26.83 5.21
CA LYS A 2 -12.49 25.89 4.95
C LYS A 2 -12.69 25.25 3.57
N ARG A 3 -11.70 25.29 2.68
CA ARG A 3 -11.78 24.60 1.37
C ARG A 3 -11.97 23.10 1.61
N PRO A 4 -12.82 22.42 0.81
CA PRO A 4 -12.99 20.98 0.97
C PRO A 4 -11.69 20.27 0.62
N LEU A 5 -11.41 19.21 1.38
CA LEU A 5 -10.21 18.41 1.30
C LEU A 5 -10.53 17.06 0.66
N VAL A 6 -9.78 16.69 -0.38
CA VAL A 6 -9.80 15.34 -0.96
C VAL A 6 -8.57 14.57 -0.52
N PHE A 7 -8.77 13.40 0.10
CA PHE A 7 -7.68 12.49 0.48
C PHE A 7 -7.58 11.31 -0.49
N ILE A 8 -6.36 11.02 -0.96
CA ILE A 8 -6.06 9.92 -1.88
C ILE A 8 -5.05 8.98 -1.21
N HIS A 9 -5.49 7.76 -0.92
CA HIS A 9 -4.67 6.74 -0.27
C HIS A 9 -3.66 6.09 -1.23
N GLY A 10 -2.67 5.39 -0.68
CA GLY A 10 -1.70 4.59 -1.41
C GLY A 10 -2.21 3.20 -1.82
N ILE A 11 -1.30 2.37 -2.32
CA ILE A 11 -1.58 0.96 -2.62
C ILE A 11 -2.14 0.24 -1.39
N PHE A 12 -3.03 -0.73 -1.59
CA PHE A 12 -3.75 -1.45 -0.52
C PHE A 12 -4.75 -0.63 0.31
N GLY A 13 -4.84 0.68 0.09
CA GLY A 13 -5.61 1.59 0.94
C GLY A 13 -7.13 1.53 0.78
N SER A 14 -7.69 0.60 0.02
CA SER A 14 -9.14 0.42 -0.02
C SER A 14 -9.57 -1.00 -0.40
N ILE A 15 -10.73 -1.40 0.07
CA ILE A 15 -11.45 -2.57 -0.40
C ILE A 15 -12.93 -2.20 -0.52
N PHE A 16 -13.70 -3.04 -1.20
CA PHE A 16 -15.16 -2.90 -1.20
C PHE A 16 -15.85 -4.21 -0.87
N VAL A 17 -17.09 -4.09 -0.38
CA VAL A 17 -18.06 -5.18 -0.30
C VAL A 17 -19.17 -4.89 -1.33
N PRO A 18 -19.48 -5.84 -2.25
CA PRO A 18 -20.63 -5.71 -3.13
C PRO A 18 -21.93 -5.61 -2.33
N THR A 19 -22.82 -4.69 -2.73
CA THR A 19 -24.17 -4.53 -2.18
C THR A 19 -25.21 -4.60 -3.30
N LEU A 20 -26.49 -4.68 -2.95
CA LEU A 20 -27.59 -4.66 -3.93
C LEU A 20 -27.58 -3.40 -4.81
N VAL A 21 -27.04 -2.29 -4.30
CA VAL A 21 -27.03 -0.98 -4.96
C VAL A 21 -25.63 -0.52 -5.39
N GLY A 22 -24.62 -1.41 -5.34
CA GLY A 22 -23.27 -1.10 -5.80
C GLY A 22 -22.16 -1.66 -4.91
N LYS A 23 -21.32 -0.77 -4.37
CA LYS A 23 -20.12 -1.11 -3.60
C LYS A 23 -20.06 -0.26 -2.33
N THR A 24 -19.84 -0.89 -1.19
CA THR A 24 -19.49 -0.18 0.06
C THR A 24 -17.97 -0.23 0.23
N TRP A 25 -17.33 0.94 0.19
CA TRP A 25 -15.88 1.08 0.30
C TRP A 25 -15.43 1.30 1.74
N GLY A 26 -14.19 0.92 2.02
CA GLY A 26 -13.47 1.26 3.25
C GLY A 26 -11.99 0.91 3.14
N PHE A 27 -11.20 1.29 4.14
CA PHE A 27 -9.75 1.04 4.13
C PHE A 27 -9.37 -0.45 4.27
N GLY A 28 -10.29 -1.31 4.72
CA GLY A 28 -9.97 -2.71 4.97
C GLY A 28 -8.83 -2.87 5.98
N PRO A 29 -7.93 -3.85 5.82
CA PRO A 29 -6.77 -3.99 6.71
C PRO A 29 -5.88 -2.74 6.80
N ALA A 30 -5.87 -1.88 5.77
CA ALA A 30 -5.13 -0.62 5.82
C ALA A 30 -5.75 0.42 6.77
N SER A 31 -6.91 0.13 7.39
CA SER A 31 -7.57 1.01 8.35
C SER A 31 -6.70 1.31 9.57
N TYR A 32 -5.79 0.40 9.94
CA TYR A 32 -4.81 0.63 10.99
C TYR A 32 -3.95 1.86 10.76
N ILE A 33 -3.66 2.23 9.51
CA ILE A 33 -2.85 3.40 9.19
C ILE A 33 -3.74 4.59 8.83
N TYR A 34 -4.79 4.36 8.04
CA TYR A 34 -5.58 5.47 7.49
C TYR A 34 -6.68 5.98 8.43
N GLU A 35 -7.31 5.14 9.26
CA GLU A 35 -8.35 5.64 10.20
C GLU A 35 -7.79 6.69 11.17
N PRO A 36 -6.62 6.47 11.82
CA PRO A 36 -6.04 7.47 12.72
C PRO A 36 -5.70 8.78 11.99
N PHE A 37 -5.24 8.70 10.74
CA PHE A 37 -4.99 9.89 9.92
C PHE A 37 -6.29 10.66 9.62
N ILE A 38 -7.35 9.96 9.21
CA ILE A 38 -8.67 10.56 8.97
C ILE A 38 -9.23 11.19 10.26
N ASP A 39 -9.08 10.53 11.41
CA ASP A 39 -9.52 11.08 12.69
C ASP A 39 -8.71 12.31 13.10
N ASN A 40 -7.40 12.33 12.84
CA ASN A 40 -6.57 13.52 13.02
C ASN A 40 -7.05 14.68 12.14
N LEU A 41 -7.39 14.43 10.86
CA LEU A 41 -8.00 15.45 10.00
C LEU A 41 -9.34 15.94 10.55
N LYS A 42 -10.18 15.06 11.12
CA LYS A 42 -11.43 15.47 11.77
C LYS A 42 -11.16 16.40 12.97
N THR A 43 -10.09 16.16 13.73
CA THR A 43 -9.69 17.05 14.83
C THR A 43 -9.19 18.42 14.39
N LEU A 44 -8.87 18.60 13.10
CA LEU A 44 -8.59 19.90 12.48
C LEU A 44 -9.87 20.60 11.95
N GLY A 45 -11.04 20.06 12.30
CA GLY A 45 -12.37 20.57 11.96
C GLY A 45 -12.83 20.21 10.55
N TYR A 46 -12.33 19.10 10.01
CA TYR A 46 -12.92 18.44 8.85
C TYR A 46 -14.00 17.42 9.26
N THR A 47 -14.92 17.12 8.36
CA THR A 47 -16.01 16.17 8.55
C THR A 47 -16.23 15.40 7.26
N GLU A 48 -16.12 14.08 7.35
CA GLU A 48 -16.27 13.18 6.21
C GLU A 48 -17.64 13.35 5.55
N GLY A 49 -17.66 13.41 4.22
CA GLY A 49 -18.87 13.58 3.41
C GLY A 49 -19.41 15.01 3.33
N LYS A 50 -18.90 15.93 4.17
CA LYS A 50 -19.23 17.36 4.17
C LYS A 50 -18.12 18.19 3.52
N ASN A 51 -16.94 18.23 4.14
CA ASN A 51 -15.77 18.98 3.66
C ASN A 51 -14.48 18.12 3.65
N LEU A 52 -14.58 16.83 3.96
CA LEU A 52 -13.53 15.83 3.75
C LEU A 52 -14.07 14.69 2.89
N PHE A 53 -13.34 14.39 1.83
CA PHE A 53 -13.74 13.45 0.80
C PHE A 53 -12.64 12.44 0.57
N ILE A 54 -12.90 11.18 0.91
CA ILE A 54 -11.94 10.10 0.69
C ILE A 54 -12.15 9.54 -0.72
N CYS A 55 -11.09 9.55 -1.52
CA CYS A 55 -11.07 8.93 -2.84
C CYS A 55 -10.69 7.45 -2.71
N TYR A 56 -11.69 6.60 -2.48
CA TYR A 56 -11.51 5.16 -2.61
C TYR A 56 -11.48 4.76 -4.09
N TYR A 57 -10.38 4.14 -4.52
CA TYR A 57 -10.19 3.69 -5.90
C TYR A 57 -9.63 2.27 -5.98
N GLU A 58 -9.72 1.66 -7.14
CA GLU A 58 -9.25 0.30 -7.41
C GLU A 58 -7.72 0.28 -7.57
N TRP A 59 -7.00 0.41 -6.45
CA TRP A 59 -5.54 0.54 -6.40
C TRP A 59 -4.76 -0.60 -7.05
N TRP A 60 -5.40 -1.72 -7.39
CA TRP A 60 -4.80 -2.86 -8.09
C TRP A 60 -4.80 -2.68 -9.62
N LYS A 61 -5.49 -1.67 -10.17
CA LYS A 61 -5.46 -1.33 -11.59
C LYS A 61 -4.38 -0.31 -11.89
N ASN A 62 -3.97 -0.22 -13.16
CA ASN A 62 -3.06 0.84 -13.61
C ASN A 62 -3.56 2.22 -13.17
N ILE A 63 -2.63 3.06 -12.74
CA ILE A 63 -2.92 4.37 -12.16
C ILE A 63 -3.70 5.27 -13.13
N PRO A 64 -3.39 5.33 -14.45
CA PRO A 64 -4.17 6.10 -15.41
C PRO A 64 -5.66 5.70 -15.49
N ASP A 65 -5.98 4.42 -15.30
CA ASP A 65 -7.36 3.92 -15.37
C ASP A 65 -8.23 4.43 -14.20
N CYS A 66 -7.58 4.90 -13.13
CA CYS A 66 -8.23 5.39 -11.91
C CYS A 66 -8.53 6.90 -11.92
N ILE A 67 -8.09 7.65 -12.95
CA ILE A 67 -8.26 9.12 -13.03
C ILE A 67 -9.73 9.52 -12.91
N ASN A 68 -10.63 8.80 -13.59
CA ASN A 68 -12.07 9.11 -13.57
C ASN A 68 -12.67 9.01 -12.16
N THR A 69 -12.17 8.08 -11.33
CA THR A 69 -12.59 7.97 -9.93
C THR A 69 -12.18 9.21 -9.12
N LEU A 70 -10.94 9.69 -9.31
CA LEU A 70 -10.47 10.91 -8.67
C LEU A 70 -11.26 12.14 -9.13
N MET A 71 -11.47 12.28 -10.45
CA MET A 71 -12.28 13.37 -11.02
C MET A 71 -13.68 13.40 -10.43
N SER A 72 -14.34 12.25 -10.31
CA SER A 72 -15.67 12.14 -9.73
C SER A 72 -15.67 12.58 -8.26
N LYS A 73 -14.66 12.18 -7.48
CA LYS A 73 -14.53 12.57 -6.07
C LYS A 73 -14.26 14.07 -5.88
N ILE A 74 -13.39 14.66 -6.71
CA ILE A 74 -13.15 16.11 -6.72
C ILE A 74 -14.43 16.85 -7.10
N ASN A 75 -15.16 16.38 -8.11
CA ASN A 75 -16.42 16.99 -8.52
C ASN A 75 -17.49 16.94 -7.43
N GLU A 76 -17.62 15.81 -6.72
CA GLU A 76 -18.49 15.69 -5.56
C GLU A 76 -18.15 16.73 -4.48
N ALA A 77 -16.86 16.85 -4.15
CA ALA A 77 -16.37 17.79 -3.14
C ALA A 77 -16.70 19.24 -3.50
N LYS A 78 -16.50 19.62 -4.78
CA LYS A 78 -16.83 20.94 -5.31
C LYS A 78 -18.32 21.26 -5.25
N ILE A 79 -19.16 20.36 -5.78
CA ILE A 79 -20.61 20.56 -5.83
C ILE A 79 -21.18 20.70 -4.42
N LYS A 80 -20.81 19.83 -3.48
CA LYS A 80 -21.33 19.87 -2.10
C LYS A 80 -20.91 21.11 -1.31
N ASN A 81 -19.80 21.75 -1.70
CA ASN A 81 -19.27 22.91 -0.98
C ASN A 81 -19.41 24.23 -1.75
N GLY A 82 -19.94 24.21 -2.98
CA GLY A 82 -20.11 25.41 -3.80
C GLY A 82 -18.79 26.11 -4.13
N VAL A 83 -17.73 25.35 -4.45
CA VAL A 83 -16.39 25.88 -4.76
C VAL A 83 -15.86 25.35 -6.09
N ASP A 84 -14.96 26.11 -6.71
CA ASP A 84 -14.34 25.72 -7.99
C ASP A 84 -13.08 24.85 -7.84
N LYS A 85 -12.43 24.92 -6.67
CA LYS A 85 -11.18 24.20 -6.38
C LYS A 85 -11.22 23.51 -5.02
N VAL A 86 -10.46 22.42 -4.91
CA VAL A 86 -10.26 21.67 -3.67
C VAL A 86 -8.78 21.62 -3.27
N ASP A 87 -8.51 21.40 -1.99
CA ASP A 87 -7.16 21.00 -1.55
C ASP A 87 -7.06 19.47 -1.62
N VAL A 88 -5.90 18.93 -2.01
CA VAL A 88 -5.68 17.49 -2.16
C VAL A 88 -4.48 17.04 -1.34
N ILE A 89 -4.70 16.05 -0.46
CA ILE A 89 -3.62 15.32 0.22
C ILE A 89 -3.54 13.91 -0.36
N CYS A 90 -2.34 13.50 -0.74
CA CYS A 90 -2.08 12.20 -1.33
C CYS A 90 -1.03 11.45 -0.52
N HIS A 91 -1.22 10.16 -0.32
CA HIS A 91 -0.22 9.29 0.29
C HIS A 91 0.31 8.26 -0.70
N SER A 92 1.63 8.09 -0.75
CA SER A 92 2.29 7.02 -1.50
C SER A 92 1.83 7.00 -2.96
N MET A 93 1.37 5.86 -3.48
CA MET A 93 0.82 5.72 -4.83
C MET A 93 -0.31 6.71 -5.17
N GLY A 94 -1.08 7.19 -4.19
CA GLY A 94 -2.13 8.17 -4.40
C GLY A 94 -1.62 9.49 -4.99
N GLY A 95 -0.36 9.85 -4.71
CA GLY A 95 0.26 11.04 -5.30
C GLY A 95 0.55 10.87 -6.79
N LEU A 96 0.85 9.66 -7.24
CA LEU A 96 0.99 9.36 -8.67
C LEU A 96 -0.36 9.42 -9.38
N LEU A 97 -1.46 9.01 -8.72
CA LEU A 97 -2.82 9.20 -9.24
C LEU A 97 -3.17 10.69 -9.37
N ALA A 98 -2.84 11.51 -8.37
CA ALA A 98 -3.05 12.95 -8.46
C ALA A 98 -2.24 13.60 -9.58
N ARG A 99 -0.95 13.24 -9.72
CA ARG A 99 -0.11 13.69 -10.83
C ARG A 99 -0.68 13.27 -12.19
N SER A 100 -1.11 12.02 -12.30
CA SER A 100 -1.72 11.47 -13.51
C SER A 100 -2.93 12.30 -13.92
N TYR A 101 -3.81 12.66 -12.98
CA TYR A 101 -4.93 13.58 -13.23
C TYR A 101 -4.44 14.97 -13.64
N VAL A 102 -3.58 15.62 -12.85
CA VAL A 102 -3.12 17.00 -13.08
C VAL A 102 -2.37 17.15 -14.41
N GLN A 103 -1.61 16.15 -14.82
CA GLN A 103 -0.81 16.18 -16.06
C GLN A 103 -1.60 15.66 -17.29
N SER A 104 -2.78 15.07 -17.10
CA SER A 104 -3.63 14.57 -18.19
C SER A 104 -4.30 15.70 -18.99
N GLY A 105 -4.90 15.34 -20.15
CA GLY A 105 -5.80 16.23 -20.89
C GLY A 105 -7.15 16.48 -20.21
N PHE A 106 -7.48 15.73 -19.14
CA PHE A 106 -8.76 15.82 -18.44
C PHE A 106 -8.74 16.80 -17.26
N TYR A 107 -7.58 17.38 -16.93
CA TYR A 107 -7.43 18.27 -15.79
C TYR A 107 -8.30 19.53 -15.93
N LYS A 108 -9.16 19.79 -14.94
CA LYS A 108 -10.13 20.89 -14.97
C LYS A 108 -9.68 22.15 -14.22
N ASN A 109 -8.39 22.29 -13.90
CA ASN A 109 -7.87 23.41 -13.10
C ASN A 109 -8.59 23.55 -11.75
N ASP A 110 -8.89 22.41 -11.12
CA ASP A 110 -9.77 22.33 -9.94
C ASP A 110 -9.07 21.84 -8.66
N ILE A 111 -7.74 21.88 -8.65
CA ILE A 111 -6.91 21.68 -7.46
C ILE A 111 -6.24 23.01 -7.12
N ASP A 112 -6.33 23.39 -5.84
CA ASP A 112 -5.69 24.58 -5.29
C ASP A 112 -4.33 24.21 -4.70
N LYS A 113 -4.30 23.46 -3.60
CA LYS A 113 -3.07 22.87 -3.04
C LYS A 113 -2.96 21.40 -3.36
N LEU A 114 -1.74 20.96 -3.66
CA LEU A 114 -1.40 19.56 -3.84
C LEU A 114 -0.31 19.15 -2.87
N ILE A 115 -0.66 18.27 -1.94
CA ILE A 115 0.20 17.85 -0.83
C ILE A 115 0.52 16.37 -1.01
N PHE A 116 1.80 16.07 -1.22
CA PHE A 116 2.32 14.72 -1.38
C PHE A 116 2.94 14.23 -0.08
N LEU A 117 2.48 13.08 0.40
CA LEU A 117 3.01 12.38 1.56
C LEU A 117 3.69 11.09 1.09
N ALA A 118 5.02 11.05 1.08
CA ALA A 118 5.83 9.88 0.70
C ALA A 118 5.51 9.32 -0.71
N THR A 119 5.15 10.18 -1.66
CA THR A 119 4.86 9.76 -3.03
C THR A 119 6.14 9.30 -3.74
N PRO A 120 6.20 8.10 -4.32
CA PRO A 120 7.38 7.63 -5.06
C PRO A 120 7.47 8.28 -6.44
N HIS A 121 7.84 9.56 -6.53
CA HIS A 121 7.86 10.29 -7.81
C HIS A 121 8.82 9.69 -8.84
N TYR A 122 9.86 8.99 -8.39
CA TYR A 122 10.77 8.23 -9.26
C TYR A 122 10.60 6.71 -9.13
N GLY A 123 9.60 6.24 -8.40
CA GLY A 123 9.36 4.81 -8.15
C GLY A 123 10.09 4.29 -6.90
N SER A 124 9.95 2.99 -6.66
CA SER A 124 10.60 2.27 -5.55
C SER A 124 11.23 0.97 -6.04
N ALA A 125 12.45 0.68 -5.57
CA ALA A 125 13.10 -0.60 -5.85
C ALA A 125 12.30 -1.80 -5.30
N ASN A 126 11.45 -1.61 -4.28
CA ASN A 126 10.60 -2.68 -3.74
C ASN A 126 9.65 -3.27 -4.79
N ALA A 127 9.16 -2.44 -5.72
CA ALA A 127 8.24 -2.90 -6.78
C ALA A 127 8.87 -3.91 -7.74
N TYR A 128 10.21 -3.91 -7.87
CA TYR A 128 10.95 -4.90 -8.66
C TYR A 128 10.66 -6.33 -8.20
N TYR A 129 10.64 -6.56 -6.89
CA TYR A 129 10.45 -7.89 -6.33
C TYR A 129 9.08 -8.46 -6.69
N ALA A 130 8.05 -7.63 -6.55
CA ALA A 130 6.69 -8.03 -6.85
C ALA A 130 6.47 -8.18 -8.38
N TRP A 131 6.87 -7.19 -9.17
CA TRP A 131 6.59 -7.17 -10.61
C TRP A 131 7.33 -8.25 -11.41
N GLU A 132 8.63 -8.40 -11.15
CA GLU A 132 9.46 -9.35 -11.90
C GLU A 132 9.52 -10.72 -11.24
N GLY A 133 9.44 -10.77 -9.92
CA GLY A 133 9.67 -11.99 -9.15
C GLY A 133 8.43 -12.68 -8.59
N GLY A 134 7.28 -11.98 -8.59
CA GLY A 134 6.14 -12.41 -7.80
C GLY A 134 6.45 -12.44 -6.29
N ALA A 135 7.47 -11.71 -5.85
CA ALA A 135 8.08 -11.86 -4.54
C ALA A 135 7.84 -10.64 -3.64
N VAL A 136 7.84 -10.88 -2.34
CA VAL A 136 7.81 -9.82 -1.33
C VAL A 136 9.23 -9.29 -1.15
N PRO A 137 9.44 -7.95 -1.16
CA PRO A 137 10.77 -7.37 -0.96
C PRO A 137 11.32 -7.72 0.43
N PRO A 138 12.65 -7.86 0.59
CA PRO A 138 13.27 -8.19 1.86
C PRO A 138 12.93 -7.15 2.92
N ASP A 139 12.56 -7.63 4.11
CA ASP A 139 11.95 -6.83 5.17
C ASP A 139 12.84 -5.67 5.61
N ASN A 140 12.19 -4.51 5.75
CA ASN A 140 12.72 -3.35 6.45
C ASN A 140 12.03 -3.30 7.83
N ASP A 141 12.50 -2.47 8.76
CA ASP A 141 11.93 -2.42 10.12
C ASP A 141 10.41 -2.05 10.18
N GLU A 142 9.79 -1.70 9.05
CA GLU A 142 8.35 -1.50 8.87
C GLU A 142 7.69 -2.56 7.93
N ASP A 143 7.26 -3.69 8.49
CA ASP A 143 6.70 -4.85 7.78
C ASP A 143 5.23 -4.68 7.31
N PHE A 144 4.57 -3.54 7.58
CA PHE A 144 3.13 -3.43 7.34
C PHE A 144 2.72 -3.56 5.87
N ILE A 145 3.47 -2.95 4.94
CA ILE A 145 3.19 -3.06 3.50
C ILE A 145 3.38 -4.51 3.01
N ASN A 146 4.38 -5.22 3.55
CA ASN A 146 4.64 -6.61 3.25
C ASN A 146 3.53 -7.54 3.79
N ILE A 147 3.01 -7.25 4.99
CA ILE A 147 1.82 -7.93 5.53
C ILE A 147 0.62 -7.76 4.58
N LEU A 148 0.37 -6.53 4.12
CA LEU A 148 -0.72 -6.25 3.19
C LEU A 148 -0.52 -6.97 1.85
N LEU A 149 0.68 -6.89 1.26
CA LEU A 149 1.01 -7.57 0.01
C LEU A 149 0.74 -9.07 0.11
N ARG A 150 1.28 -9.75 1.13
CA ARG A 150 1.06 -11.20 1.34
C ARG A 150 -0.43 -11.56 1.47
N GLY A 151 -1.17 -10.81 2.28
CA GLY A 151 -2.59 -11.08 2.47
C GLY A 151 -3.42 -10.84 1.20
N PHE A 152 -3.12 -9.79 0.43
CA PHE A 152 -3.80 -9.53 -0.85
C PHE A 152 -3.43 -10.53 -1.93
N LEU A 153 -2.16 -10.96 -2.03
CA LEU A 153 -1.77 -12.04 -2.95
C LEU A 153 -2.56 -13.30 -2.66
N TRP A 154 -2.64 -13.71 -1.39
CA TRP A 154 -3.43 -14.87 -1.02
C TRP A 154 -4.92 -14.69 -1.31
N ALA A 155 -5.50 -13.54 -0.94
CA ALA A 155 -6.92 -13.29 -1.12
C ALA A 155 -7.31 -13.27 -2.61
N ILE A 156 -6.54 -12.56 -3.45
CA ILE A 156 -6.78 -12.46 -4.89
C ILE A 156 -6.56 -13.81 -5.55
N GLY A 157 -5.44 -14.50 -5.25
CA GLY A 157 -5.17 -15.84 -5.77
C GLY A 157 -6.31 -16.81 -5.47
N LYS A 158 -6.81 -16.79 -4.23
CA LYS A 158 -7.97 -17.61 -3.83
C LYS A 158 -9.26 -17.24 -4.57
N ILE A 159 -9.54 -15.94 -4.73
CA ILE A 159 -10.75 -15.46 -5.41
C ILE A 159 -10.70 -15.78 -6.91
N LYS A 160 -9.52 -15.73 -7.52
CA LYS A 160 -9.32 -15.92 -8.96
C LYS A 160 -8.99 -17.36 -9.34
N GLY A 161 -8.66 -18.21 -8.38
CA GLY A 161 -8.20 -19.58 -8.64
C GLY A 161 -6.78 -19.65 -9.19
N GLU A 162 -5.97 -18.60 -8.97
CA GLU A 162 -4.57 -18.54 -9.40
C GLU A 162 -3.65 -18.81 -8.20
N LYS A 163 -2.63 -19.64 -8.40
CA LYS A 163 -1.65 -20.02 -7.37
C LYS A 163 -0.27 -19.41 -7.60
N ASN A 164 0.04 -19.03 -8.83
CA ASN A 164 1.33 -18.43 -9.16
C ASN A 164 1.29 -16.93 -8.79
N GLU A 165 2.08 -16.54 -7.79
CA GLU A 165 2.11 -15.17 -7.27
C GLU A 165 2.49 -14.12 -8.33
N LEU A 166 3.42 -14.45 -9.24
CA LEU A 166 3.77 -13.58 -10.36
C LEU A 166 2.56 -13.37 -11.28
N MET A 167 1.81 -14.42 -11.59
CA MET A 167 0.59 -14.31 -12.42
C MET A 167 -0.51 -13.52 -11.69
N ILE A 168 -0.65 -13.67 -10.37
CA ILE A 168 -1.58 -12.86 -9.58
C ILE A 168 -1.26 -11.38 -9.73
N ILE A 169 0.02 -11.01 -9.58
CA ILE A 169 0.45 -9.62 -9.68
C ILE A 169 0.25 -9.09 -11.10
N ARG A 170 0.76 -9.79 -12.11
CA ARG A 170 0.69 -9.31 -13.51
C ARG A 170 -0.74 -9.18 -14.03
N ASN A 171 -1.63 -10.12 -13.67
CA ASN A 171 -2.98 -10.15 -14.21
C ASN A 171 -4.00 -9.35 -13.38
N TYR A 172 -3.75 -9.15 -12.08
CA TYR A 172 -4.75 -8.58 -11.17
C TYR A 172 -4.27 -7.41 -10.32
N ILE A 173 -2.96 -7.14 -10.24
CA ILE A 173 -2.37 -6.02 -9.49
C ILE A 173 -1.37 -5.25 -10.39
N SER A 174 -1.84 -4.83 -11.56
CA SER A 174 -0.98 -4.23 -12.59
C SER A 174 -0.34 -2.92 -12.16
N SER A 175 -0.93 -2.21 -11.18
CA SER A 175 -0.36 -1.00 -10.56
C SER A 175 1.03 -1.19 -9.95
N VAL A 176 1.44 -2.41 -9.64
CA VAL A 176 2.81 -2.67 -9.17
C VAL A 176 3.84 -2.23 -10.22
N LYS A 177 3.54 -2.39 -11.53
CA LYS A 177 4.42 -1.91 -12.61
C LYS A 177 4.59 -0.39 -12.55
N ASP A 178 3.51 0.33 -12.29
CA ASP A 178 3.50 1.80 -12.21
C ASP A 178 4.31 2.35 -11.03
N LEU A 179 4.72 1.49 -10.10
CA LEU A 179 5.59 1.82 -8.96
C LEU A 179 7.06 1.46 -9.18
N MET A 180 7.41 0.78 -10.27
CA MET A 180 8.80 0.45 -10.59
C MET A 180 9.65 1.72 -10.76
N PRO A 181 10.98 1.64 -10.58
CA PRO A 181 11.85 2.77 -10.80
C PRO A 181 11.72 3.36 -12.23
N SER A 182 11.65 4.69 -12.29
CA SER A 182 11.72 5.49 -13.52
C SER A 182 13.16 5.81 -13.91
N ARG A 183 13.39 6.39 -15.10
CA ARG A 183 14.71 6.85 -15.57
C ARG A 183 15.41 7.77 -14.58
N GLU A 184 14.66 8.68 -13.95
CA GLU A 184 15.16 9.64 -12.95
C GLU A 184 15.62 8.96 -11.65
N TYR A 185 15.12 7.74 -11.36
CA TYR A 185 15.65 6.95 -10.26
C TYR A 185 17.10 6.52 -10.51
N GLY A 186 17.46 6.30 -11.78
CA GLY A 186 18.73 5.75 -12.23
C GLY A 186 18.78 4.22 -12.13
N ASN A 187 19.91 3.65 -12.57
CA ASN A 187 20.13 2.20 -12.54
C ASN A 187 20.02 1.67 -11.11
N TYR A 188 19.15 0.68 -10.90
CA TYR A 188 18.82 0.17 -9.56
C TYR A 188 19.11 -1.31 -9.38
N ILE A 189 19.45 -2.04 -10.45
CA ILE A 189 19.89 -3.43 -10.37
C ILE A 189 21.33 -3.58 -10.87
N PHE A 190 22.08 -4.49 -10.26
CA PHE A 190 23.47 -4.76 -10.63
C PHE A 190 23.84 -6.23 -10.51
N LYS A 191 24.80 -6.66 -11.33
CA LYS A 191 25.50 -7.94 -11.19
C LYS A 191 26.85 -7.71 -10.50
N TYR A 192 27.32 -8.73 -9.78
CA TYR A 192 28.68 -8.77 -9.21
C TYR A 192 29.39 -10.07 -9.63
N PRO A 193 29.97 -10.12 -10.85
CA PRO A 193 30.64 -11.32 -11.33
C PRO A 193 31.97 -11.52 -10.62
N ILE A 194 32.11 -12.65 -9.91
CA ILE A 194 33.30 -12.99 -9.10
C ILE A 194 34.61 -12.84 -9.91
N LYS A 195 34.60 -13.30 -11.18
CA LYS A 195 35.77 -13.22 -12.07
C LYS A 195 36.26 -11.80 -12.33
N SER A 196 35.35 -10.83 -12.34
CA SER A 196 35.67 -9.42 -12.65
C SER A 196 35.85 -8.55 -11.41
N ASN A 197 35.36 -9.01 -10.25
CA ASN A 197 35.35 -8.29 -8.97
C ASN A 197 34.87 -6.82 -9.09
N LYS A 198 33.87 -6.57 -9.95
CA LYS A 198 33.30 -5.24 -10.22
C LYS A 198 31.78 -5.28 -10.18
N ILE A 199 31.20 -4.18 -9.72
CA ILE A 199 29.76 -3.92 -9.82
C ILE A 199 29.45 -3.51 -11.26
N ILE A 200 28.52 -4.22 -11.89
CA ILE A 200 28.04 -3.91 -13.24
C ILE A 200 26.55 -3.61 -13.14
N PHE A 201 26.19 -2.33 -13.22
CA PHE A 201 24.80 -1.90 -13.24
C PHE A 201 24.15 -2.29 -14.57
N LYS A 202 22.92 -2.81 -14.51
CA LYS A 202 22.09 -2.90 -15.71
C LYS A 202 21.56 -1.51 -16.02
N ASN A 203 21.74 -1.07 -17.26
CA ASN A 203 21.18 0.21 -17.69
C ASN A 203 19.66 0.10 -17.72
N ILE A 204 18.98 0.99 -17.00
CA ILE A 204 17.52 1.02 -16.91
C ILE A 204 16.84 1.17 -18.28
N LEU A 205 17.50 1.83 -19.24
CA LEU A 205 17.01 2.01 -20.61
C LEU A 205 16.98 0.69 -21.43
N TYR A 206 17.74 -0.32 -20.99
CA TYR A 206 17.83 -1.62 -21.64
C TYR A 206 17.21 -2.74 -20.80
N MET A 207 16.41 -2.39 -19.79
CA MET A 207 15.60 -3.36 -19.07
C MET A 207 14.43 -3.83 -19.94
N LYS A 208 14.05 -5.10 -19.83
CA LYS A 208 12.89 -5.70 -20.47
C LYS A 208 11.61 -5.13 -19.86
N GLU A 209 11.54 -5.04 -18.53
CA GLU A 209 10.45 -4.41 -17.80
C GLU A 209 10.83 -2.98 -17.41
N GLN A 210 10.12 -2.01 -17.97
CA GLN A 210 10.31 -0.58 -17.68
C GLN A 210 9.00 0.04 -17.17
N ASN A 211 9.12 1.11 -16.38
CA ASN A 211 7.97 1.89 -15.93
C ASN A 211 7.62 3.00 -16.94
N ASP A 212 6.97 2.63 -18.04
CA ASP A 212 6.58 3.59 -19.09
C ASP A 212 5.67 4.70 -18.54
N PHE A 213 4.72 4.34 -17.67
CA PHE A 213 3.84 5.30 -17.02
C PHE A 213 4.61 6.40 -16.29
N LEU A 214 5.52 6.02 -15.38
CA LEU A 214 6.23 7.01 -14.57
C LEU A 214 7.29 7.76 -15.37
N ASN A 215 7.89 7.10 -16.37
CA ASN A 215 8.77 7.77 -17.34
C ASN A 215 8.01 8.89 -18.08
N ASP A 216 6.82 8.61 -18.61
CA ASP A 216 5.99 9.61 -19.30
C ASP A 216 5.49 10.71 -18.36
N LEU A 217 5.17 10.35 -17.12
CA LEU A 217 4.76 11.28 -16.08
C LEU A 217 5.91 12.21 -15.66
N ASN A 218 7.16 11.74 -15.67
CA ASN A 218 8.33 12.57 -15.39
C ASN A 218 8.74 13.41 -16.61
N ASN A 219 8.65 12.84 -17.82
CA ASN A 219 8.88 13.57 -19.07
C ASN A 219 7.92 14.77 -19.25
N SER A 220 6.71 14.70 -18.68
CA SER A 220 5.69 15.74 -18.77
C SER A 220 5.54 16.57 -17.49
N ILE A 221 6.57 16.59 -16.63
CA ILE A 221 6.51 17.23 -15.30
C ILE A 221 6.21 18.73 -15.35
N ASP A 222 6.60 19.44 -16.42
CA ASP A 222 6.30 20.87 -16.58
C ASP A 222 4.79 21.16 -16.57
N LYS A 223 3.96 20.19 -16.99
CA LYS A 223 2.50 20.32 -16.89
C LYS A 223 2.04 20.41 -15.44
N LEU A 224 2.68 19.69 -14.51
CA LEU A 224 2.35 19.76 -13.09
C LEU A 224 2.58 21.19 -12.57
N TYR A 225 3.78 21.72 -12.83
CA TYR A 225 4.20 23.03 -12.33
C TYR A 225 3.46 24.19 -13.00
N GLY A 226 3.10 24.06 -14.28
CA GLY A 226 2.28 25.06 -14.97
C GLY A 226 0.81 25.09 -14.53
N ARG A 227 0.33 24.06 -13.81
CA ARG A 227 -1.10 23.87 -13.50
C ARG A 227 -1.43 24.01 -12.01
N VAL A 228 -0.50 23.67 -11.11
CA VAL A 228 -0.69 23.81 -9.66
C VAL A 228 0.47 24.59 -9.07
N GLN A 229 0.16 25.73 -8.45
CA GLN A 229 1.17 26.64 -7.89
C GLN A 229 1.61 26.21 -6.49
N ASP A 230 0.66 25.75 -5.67
CA ASP A 230 0.92 25.40 -4.27
C ASP A 230 1.15 23.90 -4.11
N ILE A 231 2.41 23.48 -4.28
CA ILE A 231 2.84 22.09 -4.12
C ILE A 231 3.65 21.93 -2.83
N TYR A 232 3.27 20.95 -2.01
CA TYR A 232 3.96 20.59 -0.76
C TYR A 232 4.39 19.13 -0.83
N VAL A 233 5.64 18.84 -0.47
CA VAL A 233 6.26 17.52 -0.68
C VAL A 233 6.87 17.03 0.61
N PHE A 234 6.31 15.96 1.16
CA PHE A 234 6.77 15.33 2.39
C PHE A 234 7.54 14.04 2.06
N SER A 235 8.70 13.90 2.69
CA SER A 235 9.52 12.68 2.63
C SER A 235 9.82 12.18 4.02
N GLY A 236 9.75 10.86 4.21
CA GLY A 236 10.41 10.20 5.33
C GLY A 236 11.93 10.16 5.14
N ASN A 237 12.66 9.94 6.21
CA ASN A 237 14.13 9.93 6.26
C ASN A 237 14.58 9.07 7.45
N THR A 238 15.87 8.71 7.49
CA THR A 238 16.53 7.91 8.56
C THR A 238 16.09 6.46 8.66
N ILE A 239 15.17 5.99 7.81
CA ILE A 239 14.77 4.58 7.74
C ILE A 239 15.48 3.93 6.56
N TYR A 240 16.13 2.80 6.80
CA TYR A 240 16.81 2.04 5.75
C TYR A 240 15.82 1.61 4.67
N THR A 241 16.08 2.05 3.44
CA THR A 241 15.25 1.75 2.27
C THR A 241 16.08 1.04 1.21
N ASN A 242 15.49 0.04 0.57
CA ASN A 242 16.09 -0.69 -0.55
C ASN A 242 16.41 0.28 -1.70
N LYS A 243 17.69 0.36 -2.08
CA LYS A 243 18.21 1.28 -3.11
C LYS A 243 18.71 0.55 -4.34
N PHE A 244 19.53 -0.47 -4.12
CA PHE A 244 20.05 -1.30 -5.20
C PHE A 244 19.76 -2.77 -4.95
N ILE A 245 19.50 -3.52 -6.02
CA ILE A 245 19.21 -4.94 -5.98
C ILE A 245 20.33 -5.67 -6.70
N GLN A 246 20.99 -6.58 -6.00
CA GLN A 246 21.92 -7.49 -6.63
C GLN A 246 21.14 -8.58 -7.33
N VAL A 247 21.44 -8.81 -8.61
CA VAL A 247 20.78 -9.82 -9.43
C VAL A 247 21.79 -10.84 -9.97
N LYS A 248 21.33 -12.07 -10.16
CA LYS A 248 21.98 -13.08 -11.02
C LYS A 248 21.26 -13.14 -12.36
N GLU A 249 21.91 -13.75 -13.35
CA GLU A 249 21.26 -14.01 -14.63
C GLU A 249 20.03 -14.90 -14.47
N SER A 250 18.97 -14.58 -15.21
CA SER A 250 17.79 -15.42 -15.36
C SER A 250 17.70 -15.86 -16.82
N ASN A 251 17.40 -17.14 -17.03
CA ASN A 251 17.12 -17.70 -18.36
C ASN A 251 15.62 -17.72 -18.67
N ASP A 252 14.79 -17.16 -17.78
CA ASP A 252 13.34 -17.11 -17.91
C ASP A 252 12.92 -15.72 -18.40
N ASP A 253 12.19 -15.69 -19.52
CA ASP A 253 11.71 -14.45 -20.13
C ASP A 253 10.48 -13.85 -19.40
N VAL A 254 9.90 -14.60 -18.48
CA VAL A 254 8.72 -14.21 -17.70
C VAL A 254 9.13 -13.91 -16.27
N LEU A 255 9.81 -14.82 -15.57
CA LEU A 255 10.23 -14.67 -14.19
C LEU A 255 11.64 -14.05 -14.11
N TRP A 256 11.74 -12.88 -13.49
CA TRP A 256 12.98 -12.10 -13.41
C TRP A 256 13.66 -11.85 -14.77
N PRO A 257 12.92 -11.32 -15.76
CA PRO A 257 13.45 -11.12 -17.11
C PRO A 257 14.70 -10.22 -17.12
N ASP A 258 14.85 -9.34 -16.11
CA ASP A 258 16.01 -8.47 -15.98
C ASP A 258 17.11 -8.97 -15.03
N GLY A 259 16.82 -10.00 -14.23
CA GLY A 259 17.77 -10.72 -13.39
C GLY A 259 17.18 -11.16 -12.04
N ALA A 260 17.41 -12.39 -11.61
CA ALA A 260 16.83 -12.87 -10.35
C ALA A 260 17.49 -12.21 -9.14
N ALA A 261 16.69 -11.57 -8.27
CA ALA A 261 17.18 -10.90 -7.07
C ALA A 261 17.85 -11.90 -6.10
N ILE A 262 19.06 -11.56 -5.65
CA ILE A 262 19.87 -12.38 -4.72
C ILE A 262 20.42 -11.58 -3.53
N GLY A 263 20.31 -10.25 -3.56
CA GLY A 263 20.79 -9.38 -2.50
C GLY A 263 20.22 -7.98 -2.62
N VAL A 264 20.38 -7.18 -1.57
CA VAL A 264 19.88 -5.81 -1.51
C VAL A 264 20.89 -4.91 -0.81
N VAL A 265 21.07 -3.71 -1.36
CA VAL A 265 21.82 -2.62 -0.73
C VAL A 265 20.83 -1.54 -0.34
N ARG A 266 20.90 -1.11 0.92
CA ARG A 266 20.01 -0.12 1.51
C ARG A 266 20.71 1.22 1.69
N ASP A 267 19.90 2.27 1.71
CA ASP A 267 20.31 3.64 2.02
C ASP A 267 19.48 4.11 3.22
N ASP A 268 20.10 4.76 4.19
CA ASP A 268 19.42 5.29 5.38
C ASP A 268 18.61 6.57 5.07
N LYS A 269 18.65 7.05 3.83
CA LYS A 269 17.88 8.20 3.34
C LYS A 269 16.59 7.75 2.67
N GLY A 270 15.66 7.23 3.46
CA GLY A 270 14.29 6.95 3.01
C GLY A 270 13.34 6.69 4.18
N ASP A 271 12.19 6.14 3.84
CA ASP A 271 11.09 5.87 4.78
C ASP A 271 10.80 4.36 4.96
N GLY A 272 11.73 3.49 4.57
CA GLY A 272 11.54 2.05 4.53
C GLY A 272 10.79 1.53 3.29
N THR A 273 10.30 2.38 2.38
CA THR A 273 9.69 1.96 1.11
C THR A 273 10.18 2.79 -0.06
N VAL A 274 10.21 4.10 0.10
CA VAL A 274 10.57 5.11 -0.89
C VAL A 274 11.86 5.80 -0.43
N LEU A 275 12.81 5.93 -1.34
CA LEU A 275 14.01 6.72 -1.07
C LEU A 275 13.63 8.19 -0.99
N LYS A 276 14.27 8.95 -0.11
CA LYS A 276 14.06 10.41 -0.01
C LYS A 276 14.22 11.11 -1.35
N LYS A 277 15.21 10.70 -2.17
CA LYS A 277 15.40 11.25 -3.52
C LYS A 277 14.19 11.03 -4.45
N SER A 278 13.48 9.92 -4.28
CA SER A 278 12.27 9.59 -5.06
C SER A 278 11.06 10.34 -4.50
N ALA A 279 10.95 10.46 -3.17
CA ALA A 279 9.90 11.23 -2.51
C ALA A 279 10.00 12.74 -2.78
N LEU A 280 11.21 13.28 -2.96
CA LEU A 280 11.46 14.67 -3.29
C LEU A 280 11.64 14.90 -4.80
N GLY A 281 11.18 13.97 -5.64
CA GLY A 281 11.37 14.01 -7.10
C GLY A 281 10.54 15.08 -7.83
N VAL A 282 9.82 15.94 -7.11
CA VAL A 282 9.08 17.08 -7.67
C VAL A 282 9.40 18.36 -6.90
N ILE A 283 9.34 19.49 -7.61
CA ILE A 283 9.52 20.82 -7.04
C ILE A 283 8.27 21.23 -6.25
N GLY A 284 8.50 21.74 -5.05
CA GLY A 284 7.48 22.23 -4.12
C GLY A 284 8.11 22.55 -2.76
N LYS A 285 7.30 23.01 -1.80
CA LYS A 285 7.77 23.25 -0.43
C LYS A 285 8.02 21.91 0.26
N GLN A 286 9.27 21.66 0.64
CA GLN A 286 9.70 20.35 1.14
C GLN A 286 9.63 20.24 2.66
N TYR A 287 9.22 19.06 3.14
CA TYR A 287 9.20 18.68 4.54
C TYR A 287 9.85 17.30 4.69
N ILE A 288 10.93 17.22 5.45
CA ILE A 288 11.69 15.98 5.66
C ILE A 288 11.50 15.55 7.11
N LEU A 289 10.87 14.39 7.32
CA LEU A 289 10.49 13.88 8.63
C LEU A 289 11.22 12.57 8.92
N ASN A 290 11.72 12.38 10.15
CA ASN A 290 12.42 11.16 10.54
C ASN A 290 11.42 10.07 10.98
N VAL A 291 10.63 9.60 10.02
CA VAL A 291 9.56 8.61 10.18
C VAL A 291 9.52 7.70 8.95
N GLY A 292 8.98 6.50 9.10
CA GLY A 292 8.79 5.62 7.96
C GLY A 292 7.49 5.86 7.20
N HIS A 293 7.24 4.99 6.22
CA HIS A 293 6.32 5.22 5.12
C HIS A 293 4.89 5.44 5.61
N GLY A 294 4.41 4.61 6.55
CA GLY A 294 3.10 4.81 7.16
C GLY A 294 3.07 5.93 8.20
N GLY A 295 4.16 6.08 8.96
CA GLY A 295 4.27 7.06 10.04
C GLY A 295 4.21 8.52 9.57
N ILE A 296 4.53 8.77 8.30
CA ILE A 296 4.49 10.11 7.71
C ILE A 296 3.09 10.74 7.76
N LEU A 297 2.02 9.94 7.71
CA LEU A 297 0.65 10.43 7.79
C LEU A 297 0.41 11.18 9.11
N ASN A 298 0.71 10.55 10.25
CA ASN A 298 0.55 11.17 11.56
C ASN A 298 1.55 12.32 11.77
N ALA A 299 2.81 12.14 11.37
CA ALA A 299 3.84 13.16 11.55
C ALA A 299 3.58 14.44 10.73
N SER A 300 2.85 14.32 9.60
CA SER A 300 2.50 15.46 8.76
C SER A 300 1.43 16.38 9.35
N ILE A 301 0.63 15.90 10.32
CA ILE A 301 -0.57 16.60 10.82
C ILE A 301 -0.26 18.02 11.35
N LEU A 302 0.86 18.21 12.05
CA LEU A 302 1.28 19.52 12.56
C LEU A 302 1.54 20.51 11.43
N TYR A 303 2.15 20.07 10.34
CA TYR A 303 2.43 20.90 9.17
C TYR A 303 1.18 21.13 8.32
N LEU A 304 0.33 20.11 8.20
CA LEU A 304 -0.95 20.22 7.49
C LEU A 304 -1.85 21.29 8.10
N LYS A 305 -1.84 21.43 9.44
CA LYS A 305 -2.52 22.54 10.12
C LYS A 305 -2.10 23.90 9.55
N GLU A 306 -0.80 24.14 9.43
CA GLU A 306 -0.26 25.41 8.91
C GLU A 306 -0.56 25.58 7.42
N ILE A 307 -0.32 24.54 6.61
CA ILE A 307 -0.54 24.56 5.15
C ILE A 307 -2.01 24.85 4.80
N LEU A 308 -2.93 24.31 5.59
CA LEU A 308 -4.38 24.46 5.39
C LEU A 308 -4.95 25.69 6.12
N GLY A 309 -4.13 26.47 6.83
CA GLY A 309 -4.54 27.68 7.55
C GLY A 309 -5.55 27.41 8.67
N LEU A 310 -5.34 26.33 9.45
CA LEU A 310 -6.28 25.86 10.47
C LEU A 310 -5.87 26.31 11.87
N GLU A 311 -6.82 26.76 12.69
CA GLU A 311 -6.57 27.27 14.04
C GLU A 311 -6.52 26.15 15.10
N GLU A 312 -7.28 25.08 14.91
CA GLU A 312 -7.42 23.97 15.86
C GLU A 312 -6.11 23.17 16.00
N ALA A 313 -5.69 22.90 17.24
CA ALA A 313 -4.54 22.04 17.52
C ALA A 313 -4.91 20.56 17.36
N PRO A 314 -4.09 19.75 16.68
CA PRO A 314 -4.40 18.35 16.49
C PRO A 314 -4.34 17.57 17.80
N LYS A 315 -5.26 16.62 17.98
CA LYS A 315 -5.08 15.58 19.01
C LYS A 315 -4.21 14.49 18.43
N LEU A 316 -2.91 14.55 18.68
CA LEU A 316 -1.98 13.52 18.20
C LEU A 316 -2.34 12.17 18.85
N SER A 317 -2.74 11.21 18.01
CA SER A 317 -2.80 9.80 18.40
C SER A 317 -1.41 9.17 18.23
N PHE A 318 -0.87 8.64 19.33
CA PHE A 318 0.36 7.86 19.29
C PHE A 318 0.01 6.42 18.93
N PHE A 319 0.66 5.89 17.90
CA PHE A 319 0.66 4.45 17.68
C PHE A 319 1.53 3.80 18.74
N GLU A 320 0.97 2.81 19.43
CA GLU A 320 1.77 1.92 20.27
C GLU A 320 2.81 1.19 19.41
N LYS A 321 3.97 0.91 20.00
CA LYS A 321 5.01 0.12 19.34
C LYS A 321 4.44 -1.25 18.96
N ILE A 322 4.46 -1.58 17.68
CA ILE A 322 4.09 -2.91 17.18
C ILE A 322 5.23 -3.87 17.53
N ALA A 323 5.03 -4.72 18.52
CA ALA A 323 5.97 -5.77 18.93
C ALA A 323 5.67 -7.11 18.23
N SER A 324 4.40 -7.36 17.90
CA SER A 324 3.95 -8.55 17.17
C SER A 324 2.68 -8.25 16.39
N PHE A 325 2.36 -9.11 15.42
CA PHE A 325 1.09 -9.04 14.71
C PHE A 325 0.57 -10.45 14.42
N ILE A 326 -0.74 -10.52 14.22
CA ILE A 326 -1.43 -11.70 13.73
C ILE A 326 -2.36 -11.29 12.59
N SER A 327 -2.24 -11.99 11.47
CA SER A 327 -3.05 -11.79 10.28
C SER A 327 -3.57 -13.14 9.80
N ILE A 328 -4.88 -13.32 9.80
CA ILE A 328 -5.55 -14.57 9.46
C ILE A 328 -6.54 -14.31 8.32
N LEU A 329 -6.40 -15.02 7.21
CA LEU A 329 -7.34 -14.95 6.10
C LEU A 329 -8.06 -16.29 5.92
N THR A 330 -9.39 -16.22 5.79
CA THR A 330 -10.25 -17.41 5.68
C THR A 330 -11.27 -17.27 4.54
N ASP A 331 -11.82 -18.41 4.10
CA ASP A 331 -13.08 -18.39 3.34
C ASP A 331 -14.18 -17.74 4.21
N ASN A 332 -15.14 -17.04 3.59
CA ASN A 332 -16.28 -16.44 4.27
C ASN A 332 -17.09 -17.43 5.11
N LYS A 333 -17.06 -18.72 4.75
CA LYS A 333 -17.78 -19.80 5.46
C LYS A 333 -17.04 -20.36 6.67
N VAL A 334 -15.80 -19.95 6.92
CA VAL A 334 -15.03 -20.36 8.10
C VAL A 334 -15.36 -19.39 9.24
N LEU A 335 -15.80 -19.95 10.37
CA LEU A 335 -16.01 -19.24 11.61
C LEU A 335 -14.74 -19.33 12.47
N ILE A 336 -14.32 -18.20 13.01
CA ILE A 336 -13.26 -18.12 14.03
C ILE A 336 -13.94 -17.79 15.36
N LEU A 337 -13.76 -18.67 16.34
CA LEU A 337 -14.13 -18.40 17.73
C LEU A 337 -12.86 -18.03 18.49
N GLU A 338 -12.86 -16.84 19.08
CA GLU A 338 -11.69 -16.27 19.75
C GLU A 338 -11.81 -16.44 21.27
N ARG A 339 -10.76 -16.97 21.90
CA ARG A 339 -10.57 -16.97 23.35
C ARG A 339 -9.32 -16.13 23.65
N GLY A 340 -9.47 -14.80 23.59
CA GLY A 340 -8.37 -13.85 23.73
C GLY A 340 -8.78 -12.41 23.43
N GLN A 341 -7.80 -11.55 23.16
CA GLN A 341 -8.04 -10.20 22.63
C GLN A 341 -8.61 -10.28 21.19
N LYS A 342 -9.40 -9.27 20.80
CA LYS A 342 -10.28 -9.31 19.62
C LYS A 342 -9.57 -8.84 18.36
N LEU A 343 -9.60 -9.65 17.30
CA LEU A 343 -9.10 -9.25 15.98
C LEU A 343 -10.10 -8.33 15.26
N LYS A 344 -9.60 -7.32 14.54
CA LYS A 344 -10.42 -6.58 13.58
C LYS A 344 -10.70 -7.47 12.39
N LYS A 345 -11.99 -7.64 12.05
CA LYS A 345 -12.45 -8.42 10.90
C LYS A 345 -12.81 -7.52 9.73
N TYR A 346 -12.28 -7.86 8.55
CA TYR A 346 -12.57 -7.20 7.29
C TYR A 346 -13.13 -8.20 6.28
N ASN A 347 -14.13 -7.79 5.51
CA ASN A 347 -14.65 -8.59 4.40
C ASN A 347 -14.04 -8.08 3.09
N VAL A 348 -13.10 -8.84 2.55
CA VAL A 348 -12.33 -8.51 1.36
C VAL A 348 -13.11 -8.96 0.13
N PHE A 349 -13.58 -7.98 -0.64
CA PHE A 349 -14.33 -8.16 -1.89
C PHE A 349 -15.63 -8.98 -1.75
N GLY A 350 -16.16 -9.14 -0.54
CA GLY A 350 -17.33 -9.97 -0.29
C GLY A 350 -17.04 -11.48 -0.34
N LYS A 351 -15.77 -11.91 -0.36
CA LYS A 351 -15.37 -13.30 -0.65
C LYS A 351 -14.43 -13.93 0.38
N VAL A 352 -13.60 -13.13 1.04
CA VAL A 352 -12.61 -13.57 2.02
C VAL A 352 -12.77 -12.75 3.30
N ASN A 353 -12.73 -13.41 4.46
CA ASN A 353 -12.60 -12.72 5.74
C ASN A 353 -11.11 -12.55 6.05
N TRP A 354 -10.69 -11.35 6.41
CA TRP A 354 -9.34 -11.04 6.86
C TRP A 354 -9.43 -10.49 8.29
N TYR A 355 -8.86 -11.24 9.23
CA TYR A 355 -8.74 -10.88 10.63
C TYR A 355 -7.32 -10.39 10.89
N MET A 356 -7.18 -9.24 11.56
CA MET A 356 -5.88 -8.67 11.85
C MET A 356 -5.85 -8.06 13.24
N GLY A 357 -4.67 -8.11 13.87
CA GLY A 357 -4.42 -7.47 15.15
C GLY A 357 -2.93 -7.33 15.44
N PHE A 358 -2.59 -6.43 16.35
CA PHE A 358 -1.22 -6.10 16.75
C PHE A 358 -1.07 -6.25 18.25
N ASN A 359 0.07 -6.77 18.71
CA ASN A 359 0.33 -7.06 20.11
C ASN A 359 -0.71 -8.00 20.76
N GLU A 360 -1.40 -8.78 19.92
CA GLU A 360 -2.48 -9.69 20.31
C GLU A 360 -1.91 -11.02 20.80
N SER A 361 -2.66 -11.70 21.67
CA SER A 361 -2.39 -13.07 22.08
C SER A 361 -3.68 -13.80 22.40
N GLY A 362 -3.69 -15.11 22.23
CA GLY A 362 -4.87 -15.92 22.53
C GLY A 362 -4.94 -17.24 21.80
N GLU A 363 -6.08 -17.89 21.97
CA GLU A 363 -6.44 -19.14 21.32
C GLU A 363 -7.57 -18.88 20.31
N TYR A 364 -7.34 -19.30 19.06
CA TYR A 364 -8.26 -19.12 17.93
C TYR A 364 -8.73 -20.48 17.45
N HIS A 365 -10.03 -20.73 17.56
CA HIS A 365 -10.64 -21.98 17.12
C HIS A 365 -11.32 -21.78 15.78
N PHE A 366 -11.00 -22.65 14.82
CA PHE A 366 -11.59 -22.59 13.50
C PHE A 366 -12.65 -23.67 13.32
N GLN A 367 -13.81 -23.26 12.82
CA GLN A 367 -14.93 -24.15 12.53
C GLN A 367 -15.43 -23.89 11.10
N THR A 368 -15.75 -24.96 10.39
CA THR A 368 -16.39 -24.91 9.07
C THR A 368 -17.66 -25.74 9.11
N SER A 369 -18.76 -25.18 8.61
CA SER A 369 -20.01 -25.90 8.34
C SER A 369 -20.04 -26.53 6.94
N ASP A 370 -19.04 -26.23 6.10
CA ASP A 370 -18.94 -26.69 4.71
C ASP A 370 -18.26 -28.07 4.64
N LEU A 371 -18.77 -28.94 3.75
CA LEU A 371 -18.23 -30.27 3.46
C LEU A 371 -16.97 -30.22 2.56
N SER A 372 -16.65 -29.07 1.99
CA SER A 372 -15.44 -28.86 1.19
C SER A 372 -14.25 -28.46 2.06
N ALA A 373 -13.04 -28.87 1.64
CA ALA A 373 -11.82 -28.47 2.32
C ALA A 373 -11.59 -26.95 2.19
N LYS A 374 -11.26 -26.28 3.30
CA LYS A 374 -11.07 -24.83 3.33
C LYS A 374 -9.66 -24.46 3.72
N SER A 375 -8.98 -23.68 2.89
CA SER A 375 -7.66 -23.15 3.21
C SER A 375 -7.76 -21.88 4.04
N ILE A 376 -6.94 -21.81 5.09
CA ILE A 376 -6.69 -20.66 5.93
C ILE A 376 -5.24 -20.25 5.73
N PHE A 377 -5.01 -18.95 5.59
CA PHE A 377 -3.69 -18.37 5.63
C PHE A 377 -3.48 -17.68 6.97
N ILE A 378 -2.34 -17.95 7.61
CA ILE A 378 -1.93 -17.32 8.86
C ILE A 378 -0.57 -16.69 8.63
N HIS A 379 -0.41 -15.45 9.08
CA HIS A 379 0.81 -14.68 9.01
C HIS A 379 1.05 -13.99 10.34
N THR A 380 2.28 -14.13 10.85
CA THR A 380 2.79 -13.51 12.06
C THR A 380 4.17 -12.94 11.78
N ASN A 381 4.72 -12.15 12.69
CA ASN A 381 6.11 -11.69 12.64
C ASN A 381 7.14 -12.84 12.76
N LYS A 382 6.71 -14.10 12.91
CA LYS A 382 7.55 -15.31 12.88
C LYS A 382 7.44 -16.09 11.56
N GLY A 383 6.62 -15.61 10.62
CA GLY A 383 6.43 -16.23 9.32
C GLY A 383 4.95 -16.45 8.99
N HIS A 384 4.71 -17.04 7.82
CA HIS A 384 3.38 -17.34 7.30
C HIS A 384 3.26 -18.79 6.83
N PHE A 385 2.04 -19.31 6.83
CA PHE A 385 1.74 -20.64 6.32
C PHE A 385 0.27 -20.75 5.89
N VAL A 386 -0.02 -21.77 5.08
CA VAL A 386 -1.39 -22.13 4.66
C VAL A 386 -1.77 -23.48 5.25
N LYS A 387 -2.91 -23.56 5.91
CA LYS A 387 -3.46 -24.80 6.48
C LYS A 387 -4.82 -25.12 5.84
N THR A 388 -5.05 -26.38 5.53
CA THR A 388 -6.34 -26.84 5.01
C THR A 388 -7.15 -27.51 6.12
N ILE A 389 -8.31 -26.93 6.45
CA ILE A 389 -9.31 -27.57 7.29
C ILE A 389 -10.09 -28.57 6.45
N ARG A 390 -10.11 -29.82 6.91
CA ARG A 390 -10.92 -30.90 6.32
C ARG A 390 -12.27 -30.98 7.02
N PRO A 391 -13.34 -31.32 6.30
CA PRO A 391 -14.66 -31.51 6.90
C PRO A 391 -14.62 -32.57 8.02
N PRO A 392 -15.49 -32.47 9.02
CA PRO A 392 -15.59 -33.48 10.07
C PRO A 392 -15.90 -34.85 9.45
N ARG A 393 -15.08 -35.86 9.75
CA ARG A 393 -15.43 -37.27 9.47
C ARG A 393 -16.43 -37.72 10.54
N ARG A 394 -17.38 -38.60 10.19
CA ARG A 394 -18.38 -39.17 11.13
C ARG A 394 -17.69 -39.49 12.47
N PHE A 395 -18.15 -38.84 13.55
CA PHE A 395 -17.71 -38.96 14.95
C PHE A 395 -16.40 -38.25 15.39
N ARG A 396 -15.78 -37.36 14.59
CA ARG A 396 -14.70 -36.47 15.08
C ARG A 396 -14.93 -35.01 14.67
N SER A 397 -15.01 -34.11 15.65
CA SER A 397 -14.89 -32.67 15.39
C SER A 397 -13.44 -32.36 15.06
N ASN A 398 -13.10 -32.10 13.79
CA ASN A 398 -11.80 -31.50 13.47
C ASN A 398 -11.85 -30.05 13.98
N LYS A 399 -11.19 -29.79 15.12
CA LYS A 399 -11.06 -28.44 15.67
C LYS A 399 -9.61 -28.03 15.47
N LEU A 400 -9.35 -27.33 14.37
CA LEU A 400 -8.08 -26.62 14.21
C LEU A 400 -8.04 -25.53 15.28
N VAL A 401 -6.98 -25.53 16.08
CA VAL A 401 -6.72 -24.52 17.11
C VAL A 401 -5.37 -23.88 16.84
N LEU A 402 -5.35 -22.55 16.81
CA LEU A 402 -4.14 -21.74 16.73
C LEU A 402 -3.93 -21.04 18.08
N PHE A 403 -2.77 -21.24 18.68
CA PHE A 403 -2.31 -20.46 19.83
C PHE A 403 -1.30 -19.44 19.34
N VAL A 404 -1.42 -18.19 19.80
CA VAL A 404 -0.44 -17.13 19.53
C VAL A 404 -0.08 -16.44 20.84
N ASP A 405 1.22 -16.34 21.12
CA ASP A 405 1.74 -15.62 22.29
C ASP A 405 1.98 -14.12 21.97
N ARG A 406 2.28 -13.33 23.01
CA ARG A 406 2.50 -11.88 22.86
C ARG A 406 3.71 -11.51 21.98
N LYS A 407 4.62 -12.45 21.73
CA LYS A 407 5.79 -12.27 20.85
C LYS A 407 5.50 -12.69 19.40
N GLY A 408 4.28 -13.15 19.13
CA GLY A 408 3.83 -13.67 17.84
C GLY A 408 4.31 -15.08 17.53
N ASN A 409 4.87 -15.80 18.52
CA ASN A 409 5.11 -17.23 18.33
C ASN A 409 3.76 -17.95 18.29
N PHE A 410 3.67 -18.98 17.46
CA PHE A 410 2.41 -19.70 17.27
C PHE A 410 2.57 -21.22 17.36
N GLU A 411 1.51 -21.88 17.79
CA GLU A 411 1.37 -23.35 17.81
C GLU A 411 0.02 -23.73 17.20
N ILE A 412 0.00 -24.81 16.41
CA ILE A 412 -1.23 -25.34 15.81
C ILE A 412 -1.52 -26.73 16.35
N LYS A 413 -2.76 -26.96 16.78
CA LYS A 413 -3.27 -28.28 17.17
C LYS A 413 -4.43 -28.68 16.27
N ASP A 414 -4.41 -29.92 15.76
CA ASP A 414 -5.42 -30.51 14.87
C ASP A 414 -6.26 -31.58 15.57
#